data_AF-A0A9W8VE97-F1
#
_entry.id   AF-A0A9W8VE97-F1
#
_cell.length_a   1.000
_cell.length_b   1.000
_cell.length_c   1.000
_cell.angle_alpha   90.00
_cell.angle_beta   90.00
_cell.angle_gamma   90.00
#
_symmetry.space_group_name_H-M   'P 1'
#
loop_
_entity.id
_entity.type
_entity.pdbx_description
1 polymer ?
#
loop_
_entity_poly.entity_id
_entity_poly.type
_entity_poly.pdbx_seq_one_letter_code
_entity_poly.pdbx_strand_id
1 'polypeptide(L)'
;MAGVPTGRGCDACRKQKKKTDNTIKCDQAKPACARCARLKIPCTGSGVQRFMFKSENSQAAGKRSRALVPVNTGSPPSPGPSNEQSSMTGELVHIIELQDTGYDVSTYGWFVKDLPRHIGSSPPLDAAIKAFVASFNVLRNKALEVNALDRYVYALKSLRESMQDPKQATSSDNMCSIYLVSICQEWMGNTGENAKHNEVLMHLLKRAVLDSNLDPSNRHFMQTIFGVVVIESYSNPNVELGPWFWQAMTILGKSTRPLKSGDGTSFACLDVGTMGEVSYFIRDPDRYLYQIRCTYSLLQHEHPRLIPAVEAAVANAKRPEATSLERRWGIRFQAAHAVTLTLAIILNRIMQSYDDDTALRLDAERYCDEVIELAKSASFNRPIAASSMATPLSIAYASMGDYRKSELKTLLMEYQSDFPGMNYVGDSAVIKAGFENVERRNRNRVRLQELQDAGNFNTESDIMEIVDDGPGCIIL
;
A
#
# COMPACT_ATOMS: atom_id res chain seq x y z
N MET A 1 -24.09 20.19 49.30
CA MET A 1 -24.51 20.97 50.49
C MET A 1 -24.30 22.48 50.25
N ALA A 2 -25.18 23.35 50.78
CA ALA A 2 -24.99 24.80 50.73
C ALA A 2 -23.91 25.22 51.73
N GLY A 3 -22.81 25.82 51.26
CA GLY A 3 -21.73 26.28 52.14
C GLY A 3 -22.13 27.54 52.92
N VAL A 4 -21.66 27.66 54.17
CA VAL A 4 -21.86 28.84 55.02
C VAL A 4 -21.27 30.08 54.34
N PRO A 5 -22.04 31.16 54.11
CA PRO A 5 -21.54 32.36 53.42
C PRO A 5 -20.52 33.13 54.25
N THR A 6 -19.27 33.24 53.78
CA THR A 6 -18.19 33.92 54.52
C THR A 6 -17.89 35.36 54.07
N GLY A 7 -18.62 35.94 53.10
CA GLY A 7 -18.30 37.30 52.63
C GLY A 7 -19.43 38.12 52.03
N ARG A 8 -19.59 39.36 52.51
CA ARG A 8 -20.60 40.38 52.13
C ARG A 8 -20.10 41.47 51.17
N GLY A 9 -18.94 41.26 50.52
CA GLY A 9 -18.37 42.23 49.60
C GLY A 9 -19.17 42.40 48.31
N CYS A 10 -19.16 43.60 47.73
CA CYS A 10 -19.82 43.93 46.47
C CYS A 10 -19.23 43.15 45.26
N ASP A 11 -19.95 43.12 44.14
CA ASP A 11 -19.57 42.36 42.94
C ASP A 11 -18.23 42.78 42.36
N ALA A 12 -17.99 44.09 42.31
CA ALA A 12 -16.75 44.67 41.80
C ALA A 12 -15.53 44.26 42.65
N CYS A 13 -15.63 44.36 43.99
CA CYS A 13 -14.56 43.94 44.89
C CYS A 13 -14.32 42.42 44.84
N ARG A 14 -15.36 41.61 44.63
CA ARG A 14 -15.26 40.15 44.46
C ARG A 14 -14.55 39.74 43.18
N LYS A 15 -14.92 40.34 42.04
CA LYS A 15 -14.29 40.05 40.73
C LYS A 15 -12.78 40.30 40.76
N GLN A 16 -12.34 41.31 41.50
CA GLN A 16 -10.93 41.65 41.62
C GLN A 16 -10.14 40.80 42.65
N LYS A 17 -10.78 39.81 43.31
CA LYS A 17 -10.19 38.76 44.19
C LYS A 17 -9.10 39.19 45.19
N LYS A 18 -9.03 40.46 45.63
CA LYS A 18 -8.09 40.89 46.68
C LYS A 18 -8.63 40.48 48.05
N LYS A 19 -8.02 39.44 48.63
CA LYS A 19 -8.29 38.92 49.97
C LYS A 19 -7.25 39.41 50.99
N THR A 20 -7.66 39.57 52.24
CA THR A 20 -6.81 39.40 53.43
C THR A 20 -7.61 38.54 54.38
N ASP A 21 -6.99 37.49 54.93
CA ASP A 21 -7.60 36.58 55.89
C ASP A 21 -8.99 36.05 55.45
N ASN A 22 -8.98 35.42 54.26
CA ASN A 22 -10.13 34.82 53.58
C ASN A 22 -11.35 35.75 53.32
N THR A 23 -11.23 37.05 53.57
CA THR A 23 -12.31 38.04 53.44
C THR A 23 -12.05 39.01 52.29
N ILE A 24 -13.08 39.33 51.49
CA ILE A 24 -12.99 40.32 50.39
C ILE A 24 -12.83 41.72 50.99
N LYS A 25 -11.81 42.48 50.55
CA LYS A 25 -11.65 43.90 50.94
C LYS A 25 -12.76 44.76 50.33
N CYS A 26 -13.87 44.89 51.06
CA CYS A 26 -15.00 45.76 50.77
C CYS A 26 -15.49 46.31 52.11
N ASP A 27 -15.45 47.63 52.27
CA ASP A 27 -15.87 48.38 53.45
C ASP A 27 -17.40 48.48 53.60
N GLN A 28 -18.14 47.93 52.63
CA GLN A 28 -19.60 47.78 52.65
C GLN A 28 -20.41 49.08 52.74
N ALA A 29 -19.77 50.25 52.62
CA ALA A 29 -20.44 51.54 52.63
C ALA A 29 -21.50 51.66 51.51
N LYS A 30 -22.59 52.37 51.80
CA LYS A 30 -23.67 52.69 50.86
C LYS A 30 -23.65 54.21 50.56
N PRO A 31 -23.96 54.66 49.33
CA PRO A 31 -24.41 53.88 48.18
C PRO A 31 -23.29 53.13 47.43
N ALA A 32 -22.01 53.48 47.66
CA ALA A 32 -20.86 52.79 47.09
C ALA A 32 -19.74 52.64 48.12
N CYS A 33 -19.06 51.50 48.10
CA CYS A 33 -17.89 51.24 48.94
C CYS A 33 -16.73 52.17 48.53
N ALA A 34 -15.87 52.58 49.47
CA ALA A 34 -14.81 53.57 49.24
C ALA A 34 -13.91 53.20 48.04
N ARG A 35 -13.70 51.91 47.82
CA ARG A 35 -12.92 51.41 46.68
C ARG A 35 -13.64 51.58 45.35
N CYS A 36 -14.93 51.24 45.27
CA CYS A 36 -15.71 51.42 44.05
C CYS A 36 -15.88 52.91 43.72
N ALA A 37 -16.05 53.74 44.75
CA ALA A 37 -16.09 55.20 44.61
C ALA A 37 -14.77 55.74 44.03
N ARG A 38 -13.62 55.35 44.60
CA ARG A 38 -12.29 55.77 44.09
C ARG A 38 -12.02 55.30 42.67
N LEU A 39 -12.43 54.08 42.33
CA LEU A 39 -12.22 53.48 41.01
C LEU A 39 -13.30 53.89 39.98
N LYS A 40 -14.30 54.69 40.38
CA LYS A 40 -15.44 55.09 39.54
C LYS A 40 -16.12 53.90 38.85
N ILE A 41 -16.30 52.79 39.57
CA ILE A 41 -16.98 51.59 39.06
C ILE A 41 -18.30 51.35 39.79
N PRO A 42 -19.32 50.77 39.12
CA PRO A 42 -20.59 50.43 39.75
C PRO A 42 -20.42 49.51 40.96
N CYS A 43 -21.02 49.89 42.10
CA CYS A 43 -20.96 49.13 43.35
C CYS A 43 -22.29 48.39 43.60
N THR A 44 -22.44 47.20 43.03
CA THR A 44 -23.66 46.38 43.19
C THR A 44 -23.49 45.31 44.27
N GLY A 45 -24.55 45.09 45.05
CA GLY A 45 -24.60 44.00 46.03
C GLY A 45 -23.72 44.18 47.27
N SER A 46 -23.39 45.42 47.65
CA SER A 46 -22.70 45.72 48.90
C SER A 46 -23.55 45.28 50.11
N GLY A 47 -23.00 44.44 50.99
CA GLY A 47 -23.71 43.95 52.18
C GLY A 47 -24.63 42.75 51.95
N VAL A 48 -24.78 42.27 50.71
CA VAL A 48 -25.67 41.15 50.38
C VAL A 48 -25.00 39.82 50.68
N GLN A 49 -25.65 38.99 51.50
CA GLN A 49 -25.21 37.62 51.78
C GLN A 49 -25.56 36.71 50.60
N ARG A 50 -24.59 35.95 50.09
CA ARG A 50 -24.76 35.09 48.92
C ARG A 50 -24.31 33.66 49.22
N PHE A 51 -25.20 32.72 48.98
CA PHE A 51 -24.95 31.30 49.15
C PHE A 51 -24.16 30.74 47.97
N MET A 52 -23.26 29.80 48.24
CA MET A 52 -22.53 29.06 47.22
C MET A 52 -22.87 27.57 47.38
N PHE A 53 -23.52 27.01 46.36
CA PHE A 53 -23.74 25.58 46.27
C PHE A 53 -22.43 24.92 45.82
N LYS A 54 -21.87 24.05 46.65
CA LYS A 54 -20.70 23.23 46.27
C LYS A 54 -21.19 21.85 45.86
N SER A 55 -20.77 21.37 44.68
CA SER A 55 -20.98 19.98 44.27
C SER A 55 -20.06 19.06 45.07
N GLU A 56 -20.55 17.87 45.39
CA GLU A 56 -19.84 16.88 46.20
C GLU A 56 -18.75 16.15 45.39
N ASN A 57 -18.91 16.08 44.06
CA ASN A 57 -17.89 15.58 43.14
C ASN A 57 -16.99 16.70 42.63
N SER A 58 -15.85 16.89 43.30
CA SER A 58 -14.80 17.85 42.94
C SER A 58 -14.01 17.47 41.67
N GLN A 59 -14.16 16.24 41.16
CA GLN A 59 -13.50 15.79 39.93
C GLN A 59 -14.23 16.19 38.63
N ALA A 60 -15.48 16.67 38.68
CA ALA A 60 -16.23 17.09 37.50
C ALA A 60 -16.19 18.61 37.22
N ALA A 61 -15.61 19.42 38.12
CA ALA A 61 -15.67 20.89 38.05
C ALA A 61 -14.60 21.53 37.12
N GLY A 62 -13.83 20.71 36.41
CA GLY A 62 -12.72 21.15 35.57
C GLY A 62 -13.00 21.02 34.08
N LYS A 63 -14.01 21.72 33.53
CA LYS A 63 -14.04 22.14 32.11
C LYS A 63 -15.17 23.15 31.85
N ARG A 64 -14.83 24.15 31.04
CA ARG A 64 -15.50 25.45 30.84
C ARG A 64 -16.91 25.33 30.25
N SER A 65 -17.85 26.13 30.76
CA SER A 65 -19.20 26.31 30.20
C SER A 65 -19.15 27.15 28.91
N ARG A 66 -19.45 26.53 27.76
CA ARG A 66 -19.87 27.21 26.52
C ARG A 66 -21.40 27.27 26.50
N ALA A 67 -21.94 28.33 25.92
CA ALA A 67 -23.33 28.78 25.98
C ALA A 67 -24.39 27.69 25.70
N LEU A 68 -25.54 27.82 26.37
CA LEU A 68 -26.74 26.99 26.25
C LEU A 68 -27.33 27.08 24.84
N VAL A 69 -27.39 25.94 24.15
CA VAL A 69 -28.23 25.69 22.97
C VAL A 69 -29.41 24.81 23.45
N PRO A 70 -30.64 24.96 22.91
CA PRO A 70 -31.83 24.34 23.46
C PRO A 70 -31.76 22.81 23.49
N VAL A 71 -32.24 22.25 24.60
CA VAL A 71 -32.26 20.81 24.91
C VAL A 71 -33.19 20.07 23.96
N ASN A 72 -32.62 19.20 23.13
CA ASN A 72 -33.32 18.09 22.52
C ASN A 72 -33.41 16.97 23.57
N THR A 73 -34.60 16.46 23.87
CA THR A 73 -34.90 15.52 24.97
C THR A 73 -34.45 14.07 24.71
N GLY A 74 -33.38 13.87 23.95
CA GLY A 74 -32.69 12.60 23.85
C GLY A 74 -31.42 12.64 24.69
N SER A 75 -31.33 11.81 25.72
CA SER A 75 -30.04 11.51 26.36
C SER A 75 -29.04 11.13 25.26
N PRO A 76 -27.90 11.83 25.10
CA PRO A 76 -26.88 11.35 24.18
C PRO A 76 -26.49 9.94 24.62
N PRO A 77 -26.35 8.98 23.69
CA PRO A 77 -25.89 7.65 24.05
C PRO A 77 -24.58 7.81 24.83
N SER A 78 -24.50 7.17 26.00
CA SER A 78 -23.24 7.09 26.74
C SER A 78 -22.14 6.67 25.77
N PRO A 79 -20.97 7.34 25.78
CA PRO A 79 -19.82 6.85 25.02
C PRO A 79 -19.65 5.38 25.37
N GLY A 80 -19.72 4.50 24.36
CA GLY A 80 -19.44 3.09 24.57
C GLY A 80 -18.05 2.94 25.20
N PRO A 81 -17.78 1.83 25.90
CA PRO A 81 -16.42 1.57 26.39
C PRO A 81 -15.46 1.64 25.20
N SER A 82 -14.60 2.67 25.17
CA SER A 82 -13.56 2.83 24.16
C SER A 82 -12.21 2.57 24.79
N ASN A 83 -11.49 1.60 24.24
CA ASN A 83 -10.06 1.43 24.48
C ASN A 83 -9.30 1.68 23.17
N GLU A 84 -7.97 1.68 23.23
CA GLU A 84 -7.13 1.96 22.07
C GLU A 84 -7.40 0.98 20.91
N GLN A 85 -7.66 -0.31 21.22
CA GLN A 85 -8.00 -1.32 20.22
C GLN A 85 -9.33 -1.01 19.54
N SER A 86 -10.39 -0.69 20.30
CA SER A 86 -11.69 -0.31 19.73
C SER A 86 -11.63 0.92 18.84
N SER A 87 -10.79 1.91 19.20
CA SER A 87 -10.55 3.10 18.36
C SER A 87 -9.86 2.72 17.05
N MET A 88 -8.77 1.94 17.13
CA MET A 88 -8.03 1.48 15.96
C MET A 88 -8.90 0.62 15.03
N THR A 89 -9.70 -0.29 15.58
CA THR A 89 -10.65 -1.10 14.81
C THR A 89 -11.65 -0.20 14.07
N GLY A 90 -12.21 0.81 14.76
CA GLY A 90 -13.13 1.77 14.15
C GLY A 90 -12.50 2.57 13.01
N GLU A 91 -11.26 3.07 13.20
CA GLU A 91 -10.52 3.79 12.16
C GLU A 91 -10.20 2.89 10.95
N LEU A 92 -9.76 1.66 11.18
CA LEU A 92 -9.47 0.70 10.11
C LEU A 92 -10.73 0.32 9.32
N VAL A 93 -11.84 0.04 10.01
CA VAL A 93 -13.14 -0.27 9.35
C VAL A 93 -13.59 0.92 8.51
N HIS A 94 -13.43 2.15 9.00
CA HIS A 94 -13.74 3.35 8.23
C HIS A 94 -12.95 3.43 6.91
N ILE A 95 -11.66 3.06 6.91
CA ILE A 95 -10.83 3.00 5.70
C ILE A 95 -11.32 1.90 4.75
N ILE A 96 -11.62 0.70 5.28
CA ILE A 96 -12.08 -0.45 4.48
C ILE A 96 -13.45 -0.18 3.81
N GLU A 97 -14.31 0.59 4.47
CA GLU A 97 -15.67 0.92 4.01
C GLU A 97 -15.78 2.26 3.27
N LEU A 98 -14.64 2.91 3.01
CA LEU A 98 -14.61 4.18 2.31
C LEU A 98 -15.27 4.04 0.92
N GLN A 99 -16.14 4.99 0.59
CA GLN A 99 -16.92 4.97 -0.66
C GLN A 99 -16.12 5.52 -1.86
N ASP A 100 -15.07 6.29 -1.59
CA ASP A 100 -14.16 6.78 -2.62
C ASP A 100 -13.33 5.61 -3.16
N THR A 101 -13.66 5.20 -4.39
CA THR A 101 -13.03 4.05 -5.06
C THR A 101 -11.56 4.28 -5.33
N GLY A 102 -11.10 5.53 -5.45
CA GLY A 102 -9.69 5.84 -5.66
C GLY A 102 -8.80 5.41 -4.49
N TYR A 103 -9.39 5.28 -3.29
CA TYR A 103 -8.70 4.90 -2.06
C TYR A 103 -9.07 3.49 -1.58
N ASP A 104 -9.59 2.63 -2.46
CA ASP A 104 -9.95 1.27 -2.08
C ASP A 104 -8.72 0.40 -1.79
N VAL A 105 -8.45 0.22 -0.49
CA VAL A 105 -7.31 -0.54 0.03
C VAL A 105 -7.38 -2.05 -0.26
N SER A 106 -8.52 -2.59 -0.72
CA SER A 106 -8.60 -4.01 -1.11
C SER A 106 -7.81 -4.34 -2.38
N THR A 107 -7.31 -3.32 -3.09
CA THR A 107 -6.33 -3.43 -4.17
C THR A 107 -5.03 -4.11 -3.71
N TYR A 108 -4.61 -3.86 -2.46
CA TYR A 108 -3.44 -4.51 -1.87
C TYR A 108 -3.69 -5.96 -1.46
N GLY A 109 -4.93 -6.45 -1.53
CA GLY A 109 -5.31 -7.81 -1.19
C GLY A 109 -6.62 -7.89 -0.41
N TRP A 110 -7.38 -8.96 -0.61
CA TRP A 110 -8.67 -9.13 0.08
C TRP A 110 -8.52 -9.33 1.60
N PHE A 111 -7.37 -9.84 2.05
CA PHE A 111 -7.06 -10.02 3.47
C PHE A 111 -7.13 -8.70 4.26
N VAL A 112 -7.07 -7.53 3.63
CA VAL A 112 -7.23 -6.25 4.33
C VAL A 112 -8.57 -6.18 5.07
N LYS A 113 -9.62 -6.83 4.54
CA LYS A 113 -10.94 -6.94 5.20
C LYS A 113 -10.93 -7.81 6.45
N ASP A 114 -9.89 -8.62 6.58
CA ASP A 114 -9.68 -9.56 7.65
C ASP A 114 -8.85 -8.93 8.77
N LEU A 115 -8.08 -7.86 8.51
CA LEU A 115 -7.25 -7.21 9.52
C LEU A 115 -7.98 -6.84 10.83
N PRO A 116 -9.25 -6.34 10.82
CA PRO A 116 -9.94 -6.01 12.06
C PRO A 116 -10.06 -7.15 13.07
N ARG A 117 -10.19 -8.41 12.63
CA ARG A 117 -10.28 -9.58 13.54
C ARG A 117 -8.92 -10.00 14.11
N HIS A 118 -7.81 -9.53 13.53
CA HIS A 118 -6.46 -9.82 14.00
C HIS A 118 -5.94 -8.78 14.99
N ILE A 119 -6.70 -7.69 15.21
CA ILE A 119 -6.34 -6.69 16.22
C ILE A 119 -6.30 -7.33 17.61
N GLY A 120 -5.16 -7.18 18.29
CA GLY A 120 -4.87 -7.76 19.58
C GLY A 120 -4.26 -9.17 19.53
N SER A 121 -4.09 -9.79 18.36
CA SER A 121 -3.45 -11.11 18.25
C SER A 121 -1.93 -11.03 18.40
N SER A 122 -1.32 -9.96 17.91
CA SER A 122 0.13 -9.83 17.78
C SER A 122 0.59 -8.37 17.93
N PRO A 123 1.50 -8.06 18.87
CA PRO A 123 2.04 -6.71 19.05
C PRO A 123 2.65 -6.07 17.79
N PRO A 124 3.45 -6.75 16.95
CA PRO A 124 3.95 -6.17 15.71
C PRO A 124 2.85 -5.92 14.67
N LEU A 125 1.83 -6.80 14.58
CA LEU A 125 0.72 -6.60 13.66
C LEU A 125 -0.16 -5.43 14.07
N ASP A 126 -0.46 -5.30 15.36
CA ASP A 126 -1.17 -4.13 15.90
C ASP A 126 -0.40 -2.84 15.61
N ALA A 127 0.91 -2.83 15.81
CA ALA A 127 1.74 -1.68 15.50
C ALA A 127 1.73 -1.33 14.00
N ALA A 128 1.82 -2.34 13.13
CA ALA A 128 1.74 -2.16 11.68
C ALA A 128 0.36 -1.66 11.22
N ILE A 129 -0.73 -2.15 11.80
CA ILE A 129 -2.09 -1.65 11.53
C ILE A 129 -2.22 -0.18 11.96
N LYS A 130 -1.70 0.21 13.13
CA LYS A 130 -1.71 1.63 13.57
C LYS A 130 -0.92 2.53 12.61
N ALA A 131 0.22 2.04 12.12
CA ALA A 131 1.03 2.75 11.13
C ALA A 131 0.30 2.86 9.79
N PHE A 132 -0.37 1.79 9.35
CA PHE A 132 -1.17 1.76 8.13
C PHE A 132 -2.30 2.79 8.16
N VAL A 133 -3.09 2.81 9.23
CA VAL A 133 -4.17 3.79 9.43
C VAL A 133 -3.63 5.22 9.41
N ALA A 134 -2.51 5.49 10.08
CA ALA A 134 -1.92 6.83 10.11
C ALA A 134 -1.32 7.25 8.75
N SER A 135 -0.65 6.32 8.06
CA SER A 135 -0.04 6.57 6.75
C SER A 135 -1.10 6.77 5.67
N PHE A 136 -2.26 6.12 5.77
CA PHE A 136 -3.39 6.35 4.89
C PHE A 136 -3.86 7.82 4.94
N ASN A 137 -3.88 8.41 6.13
CA ASN A 137 -4.23 9.83 6.28
C ASN A 137 -3.18 10.75 5.65
N VAL A 138 -1.88 10.38 5.71
CA VAL A 138 -0.82 11.12 5.02
C VAL A 138 -1.05 11.13 3.51
N LEU A 139 -1.34 9.96 2.92
CA LEU A 139 -1.65 9.84 1.49
C LEU A 139 -2.86 10.68 1.10
N ARG A 140 -3.96 10.54 1.84
CA ARG A 140 -5.24 11.21 1.56
C ARG A 140 -5.15 12.73 1.71
N ASN A 141 -4.44 13.20 2.73
CA ASN A 141 -4.30 14.63 3.02
C ASN A 141 -3.12 15.27 2.27
N LYS A 142 -2.27 14.46 1.61
CA LYS A 142 -1.01 14.87 0.98
C LYS A 142 -0.11 15.69 1.92
N ALA A 143 -0.13 15.35 3.20
CA ALA A 143 0.58 16.06 4.25
C ALA A 143 1.24 15.07 5.21
N LEU A 144 2.57 15.12 5.30
CA LEU A 144 3.31 14.26 6.20
C LEU A 144 3.05 14.68 7.66
N GLU A 145 2.61 13.73 8.47
CA GLU A 145 2.34 13.94 9.88
C GLU A 145 3.44 13.27 10.71
N VAL A 146 4.02 14.01 11.67
CA VAL A 146 5.03 13.47 12.61
C VAL A 146 4.52 12.21 13.30
N ASN A 147 3.24 12.19 13.69
CA ASN A 147 2.59 11.03 14.30
C ASN A 147 2.55 9.79 13.38
N ALA A 148 2.45 9.96 12.06
CA ALA A 148 2.49 8.82 11.13
C ALA A 148 3.90 8.21 11.07
N LEU A 149 4.94 9.06 11.02
CA LEU A 149 6.34 8.62 11.09
C LEU A 149 6.64 7.90 12.41
N ASP A 150 6.19 8.46 13.55
CA ASP A 150 6.39 7.84 14.87
C ASP A 150 5.77 6.44 14.93
N ARG A 151 4.56 6.28 14.41
CA ARG A 151 3.87 4.98 14.35
C ARG A 151 4.58 4.00 13.42
N TYR A 152 5.05 4.47 12.27
CA TYR A 152 5.83 3.65 11.33
C TYR A 152 7.13 3.15 11.95
N VAL A 153 7.91 4.04 12.58
CA VAL A 153 9.16 3.68 13.28
C VAL A 153 8.87 2.72 14.44
N TYR A 154 7.77 2.92 15.16
CA TYR A 154 7.34 2.01 16.21
C TYR A 154 6.98 0.62 15.67
N ALA A 155 6.28 0.54 14.53
CA ALA A 155 5.98 -0.74 13.86
C ALA A 155 7.26 -1.48 13.46
N LEU A 156 8.24 -0.79 12.87
CA LEU A 156 9.56 -1.37 12.56
C LEU A 156 10.29 -1.87 13.81
N LYS A 157 10.22 -1.12 14.92
CA LYS A 157 10.83 -1.54 16.19
C LYS A 157 10.15 -2.82 16.73
N SER A 158 8.82 -2.84 16.79
CA SER A 158 8.03 -3.98 17.27
C SER A 158 8.29 -5.24 16.43
N LEU A 159 8.36 -5.08 15.11
CA LEU A 159 8.75 -6.15 14.17
C LEU A 159 10.15 -6.67 14.47
N ARG A 160 11.14 -5.77 14.61
CA ARG A 160 12.52 -6.16 14.90
C ARG A 160 12.64 -6.94 16.20
N GLU A 161 11.93 -6.53 17.24
CA GLU A 161 11.89 -7.24 18.53
C GLU A 161 11.24 -8.62 18.39
N SER A 162 10.09 -8.72 17.71
CA SER A 162 9.41 -10.00 17.48
C SER A 162 10.24 -10.99 16.67
N MET A 163 10.97 -10.52 15.64
CA MET A 163 11.81 -11.37 14.81
C MET A 163 13.07 -11.90 15.51
N GLN A 164 13.40 -11.40 16.72
CA GLN A 164 14.49 -11.98 17.52
C GLN A 164 14.13 -13.38 18.05
N ASP A 165 12.84 -13.70 18.20
CA ASP A 165 12.39 -15.07 18.48
C ASP A 165 12.33 -15.87 17.17
N PRO A 166 13.17 -16.92 16.99
CA PRO A 166 13.18 -17.74 15.79
C PRO A 166 11.83 -18.37 15.46
N LYS A 167 10.97 -18.62 16.46
CA LYS A 167 9.63 -19.20 16.25
C LYS A 167 8.65 -18.18 15.68
N GLN A 168 8.81 -16.91 16.02
CA GLN A 168 7.93 -15.84 15.58
C GLN A 168 8.40 -15.20 14.28
N ALA A 169 9.69 -15.31 13.95
CA ALA A 169 10.29 -14.70 12.76
C ALA A 169 9.54 -15.04 11.46
N THR A 170 9.07 -16.28 11.29
CA THR A 170 8.32 -16.73 10.11
C THR A 170 6.80 -16.80 10.34
N SER A 171 6.28 -16.15 11.39
CA SER A 171 4.83 -16.13 11.64
C SER A 171 4.09 -15.33 10.55
N SER A 172 2.85 -15.74 10.25
CA SER A 172 1.97 -15.01 9.33
C SER A 172 1.78 -13.56 9.76
N ASP A 173 1.68 -13.30 11.07
CA ASP A 173 1.49 -11.95 11.62
C ASP A 173 2.70 -11.05 11.34
N ASN A 174 3.93 -11.57 11.46
CA ASN A 174 5.13 -10.81 11.12
C ASN A 174 5.26 -10.57 9.61
N MET A 175 4.96 -11.56 8.77
CA MET A 175 4.92 -11.33 7.32
C MET A 175 3.86 -10.30 6.95
N CYS A 176 2.70 -10.31 7.62
CA CYS A 176 1.63 -9.36 7.37
C CYS A 176 2.04 -7.96 7.79
N SER A 177 2.69 -7.84 8.94
CA SER A 177 3.26 -6.60 9.45
C SER A 177 4.28 -6.00 8.48
N ILE A 178 5.19 -6.82 7.92
CA ILE A 178 6.19 -6.36 6.92
C ILE A 178 5.48 -5.85 5.67
N TYR A 179 4.48 -6.56 5.17
CA TYR A 179 3.72 -6.13 3.98
C TYR A 179 2.92 -4.84 4.24
N LEU A 180 2.32 -4.67 5.41
CA LEU A 180 1.66 -3.40 5.76
C LEU A 180 2.67 -2.25 5.88
N VAL A 181 3.85 -2.52 6.45
CA VAL A 181 4.94 -1.53 6.56
C VAL A 181 5.46 -1.12 5.19
N SER A 182 5.56 -2.03 4.21
CA SER A 182 5.97 -1.68 2.85
C SER A 182 4.96 -0.72 2.20
N ILE A 183 3.65 -0.96 2.39
CA ILE A 183 2.59 -0.06 1.91
C ILE A 183 2.67 1.31 2.61
N CYS A 184 2.88 1.34 3.93
CA CYS A 184 3.05 2.60 4.67
C CYS A 184 4.19 3.44 4.10
N GLN A 185 5.30 2.79 3.76
CA GLN A 185 6.46 3.47 3.21
C GLN A 185 6.18 4.08 1.83
N GLU A 186 5.46 3.36 0.96
CA GLU A 186 4.99 3.86 -0.34
C GLU A 186 4.16 5.13 -0.16
N TRP A 187 3.21 5.12 0.78
CA TRP A 187 2.29 6.23 1.04
C TRP A 187 2.94 7.47 1.65
N MET A 188 3.89 7.28 2.58
CA MET A 188 4.56 8.41 3.23
C MET A 188 5.68 9.02 2.38
N GLY A 189 6.09 8.34 1.32
CA GLY A 189 7.19 8.79 0.46
C GLY A 189 8.56 8.79 1.14
N ASN A 190 8.74 8.01 2.21
CA ASN A 190 10.00 7.94 2.93
C ASN A 190 10.95 6.97 2.23
N THR A 191 11.81 7.50 1.36
CA THR A 191 12.85 6.76 0.63
C THR A 191 14.10 6.61 1.48
N GLY A 192 14.11 5.59 2.34
CA GLY A 192 15.38 4.90 2.55
C GLY A 192 15.74 4.20 1.24
N GLU A 193 16.95 4.36 0.72
CA GLU A 193 17.46 3.77 -0.53
C GLU A 193 17.43 2.21 -0.59
N ASN A 194 16.78 1.53 0.35
CA ASN A 194 16.89 0.08 0.54
C ASN A 194 15.67 -0.54 1.24
N ALA A 195 14.46 -0.24 0.77
CA ALA A 195 13.27 -0.88 1.32
C ALA A 195 13.08 -2.29 0.74
N LYS A 196 13.97 -3.19 1.18
CA LYS A 196 14.07 -4.60 0.79
C LYS A 196 12.95 -5.45 1.40
N HIS A 197 11.76 -4.88 1.61
CA HIS A 197 10.64 -5.57 2.27
C HIS A 197 10.24 -6.82 1.48
N ASN A 198 10.18 -6.72 0.16
CA ASN A 198 9.85 -7.86 -0.71
C ASN A 198 10.95 -8.94 -0.71
N GLU A 199 12.24 -8.56 -0.62
CA GLU A 199 13.35 -9.50 -0.43
C GLU A 199 13.22 -10.24 0.92
N VAL A 200 12.95 -9.49 2.00
CA VAL A 200 12.73 -10.08 3.33
C VAL A 200 11.53 -11.03 3.31
N LEU A 201 10.41 -10.63 2.70
CA LEU A 201 9.23 -11.48 2.54
C LEU A 201 9.54 -12.76 1.77
N MET A 202 10.32 -12.69 0.69
CA MET A 202 10.77 -13.88 -0.04
C MET A 202 11.56 -14.84 0.87
N HIS A 203 12.54 -14.33 1.62
CA HIS A 203 13.34 -15.16 2.52
C HIS A 203 12.50 -15.79 3.63
N LEU A 204 11.55 -15.05 4.20
CA LEU A 204 10.65 -15.53 5.25
C LEU A 204 9.67 -16.57 4.70
N LEU A 205 9.10 -16.37 3.51
CA LEU A 205 8.25 -17.36 2.84
C LEU A 205 9.02 -18.64 2.54
N LYS A 206 10.22 -18.53 1.95
CA LYS A 206 11.09 -19.67 1.70
C LYS A 206 11.34 -20.47 2.97
N ARG A 207 11.70 -19.79 4.06
CA ARG A 207 11.94 -20.44 5.35
C ARG A 207 10.68 -21.08 5.92
N ALA A 208 9.53 -20.40 5.87
CA ALA A 208 8.26 -20.95 6.34
C ALA A 208 7.86 -22.22 5.59
N VAL A 209 8.14 -22.30 4.29
CA VAL A 209 7.90 -23.51 3.49
C VAL A 209 8.85 -24.63 3.88
N LEU A 210 10.14 -24.35 3.98
CA LEU A 210 11.16 -25.36 4.31
C LEU A 210 10.98 -25.92 5.74
N ASP A 211 10.60 -25.06 6.68
CA ASP A 211 10.34 -25.43 8.07
C ASP A 211 8.92 -26.04 8.27
N SER A 212 8.13 -26.21 7.19
CA SER A 212 6.73 -26.68 7.23
C SER A 212 5.79 -25.86 8.14
N ASN A 213 6.06 -24.56 8.27
CA ASN A 213 5.31 -23.60 9.09
C ASN A 213 4.21 -22.86 8.29
N LEU A 214 4.00 -23.20 7.02
CA LEU A 214 2.99 -22.55 6.19
C LEU A 214 1.58 -23.06 6.55
N ASP A 215 0.80 -22.23 7.24
CA ASP A 215 -0.58 -22.56 7.66
C ASP A 215 -1.59 -22.32 6.51
N PRO A 216 -2.29 -23.37 6.01
CA PRO A 216 -3.31 -23.22 4.99
C PRO A 216 -4.51 -22.36 5.39
N SER A 217 -4.76 -22.13 6.69
CA SER A 217 -5.83 -21.23 7.16
C SER A 217 -5.61 -19.78 6.71
N ASN A 218 -4.34 -19.38 6.51
CA ASN A 218 -3.93 -18.05 6.07
C ASN A 218 -3.83 -17.93 4.54
N ARG A 219 -4.43 -18.85 3.79
CA ARG A 219 -4.29 -18.98 2.33
C ARG A 219 -4.49 -17.66 1.58
N HIS A 220 -5.55 -16.91 1.86
CA HIS A 220 -5.88 -15.70 1.11
C HIS A 220 -4.79 -14.63 1.24
N PHE A 221 -4.26 -14.47 2.45
CA PHE A 221 -3.16 -13.55 2.71
C PHE A 221 -1.85 -14.05 2.10
N MET A 222 -1.54 -15.34 2.26
CA MET A 222 -0.34 -15.94 1.69
C MET A 222 -0.32 -15.79 0.16
N GLN A 223 -1.43 -16.07 -0.51
CA GLN A 223 -1.56 -15.88 -1.96
C GLN A 223 -1.27 -14.44 -2.41
N THR A 224 -1.69 -13.44 -1.63
CA THR A 224 -1.34 -12.04 -1.90
C THR A 224 0.16 -11.79 -1.79
N ILE A 225 0.81 -12.22 -0.71
CA ILE A 225 2.26 -12.02 -0.55
C ILE A 225 3.05 -12.76 -1.64
N PHE A 226 2.66 -14.01 -1.95
CA PHE A 226 3.27 -14.74 -3.06
C PHE A 226 3.14 -13.98 -4.38
N GLY A 227 1.97 -13.39 -4.67
CA GLY A 227 1.78 -12.54 -5.85
C GLY A 227 2.73 -11.34 -5.88
N VAL A 228 2.89 -10.64 -4.76
CA VAL A 228 3.81 -9.49 -4.64
C VAL A 228 5.26 -9.90 -4.87
N VAL A 229 5.70 -11.00 -4.25
CA VAL A 229 7.07 -11.54 -4.42
C VAL A 229 7.29 -12.02 -5.87
N VAL A 230 6.29 -12.62 -6.50
CA VAL A 230 6.36 -13.02 -7.91
C VAL A 230 6.53 -11.81 -8.83
N ILE A 231 5.74 -10.75 -8.66
CA ILE A 231 5.89 -9.53 -9.48
C ILE A 231 7.25 -8.86 -9.24
N GLU A 232 7.68 -8.75 -7.99
CA GLU A 232 9.01 -8.20 -7.64
C GLU A 232 10.15 -8.97 -8.32
N SER A 233 10.03 -10.29 -8.41
CA SER A 233 11.06 -11.16 -8.98
C SER A 233 11.35 -10.92 -10.47
N TYR A 234 10.53 -10.15 -11.17
CA TYR A 234 10.72 -9.82 -12.58
C TYR A 234 11.80 -8.75 -12.80
N SER A 235 11.98 -7.85 -11.83
CA SER A 235 12.92 -6.73 -11.93
C SER A 235 13.99 -6.73 -10.84
N ASN A 236 13.79 -7.47 -9.75
CA ASN A 236 14.76 -7.56 -8.66
C ASN A 236 15.52 -8.91 -8.70
N PRO A 237 16.84 -8.91 -8.85
CA PRO A 237 17.63 -10.15 -8.92
C PRO A 237 17.62 -10.91 -7.61
N ASN A 238 17.57 -10.20 -6.48
CA ASN A 238 17.72 -10.75 -5.14
C ASN A 238 16.47 -11.56 -4.75
N VAL A 239 15.37 -11.42 -5.50
CA VAL A 239 14.10 -12.10 -5.28
C VAL A 239 14.01 -13.31 -6.19
N GLU A 240 14.69 -14.40 -5.83
CA GLU A 240 14.71 -15.63 -6.61
C GLU A 240 13.64 -16.62 -6.15
N LEU A 241 12.75 -16.99 -7.07
CA LEU A 241 11.86 -18.13 -6.90
C LEU A 241 12.69 -19.41 -7.10
N GLY A 242 12.55 -20.36 -6.18
CA GLY A 242 13.20 -21.67 -6.25
C GLY A 242 12.20 -22.82 -6.11
N PRO A 243 12.67 -24.08 -5.96
CA PRO A 243 11.79 -25.23 -5.79
C PRO A 243 10.78 -25.09 -4.64
N TRP A 244 11.16 -24.34 -3.60
CA TRP A 244 10.30 -24.00 -2.46
C TRP A 244 8.99 -23.30 -2.88
N PHE A 245 9.00 -22.51 -3.96
CA PHE A 245 7.80 -21.81 -4.45
C PHE A 245 6.75 -22.82 -4.93
N TRP A 246 7.15 -23.82 -5.70
CA TRP A 246 6.26 -24.87 -6.20
C TRP A 246 5.74 -25.78 -5.09
N GLN A 247 6.58 -26.04 -4.08
CA GLN A 247 6.16 -26.72 -2.87
C GLN A 247 5.08 -25.92 -2.14
N ALA A 248 5.25 -24.59 -2.03
CA ALA A 248 4.24 -23.71 -1.42
C ALA A 248 2.91 -23.74 -2.18
N MET A 249 2.95 -23.67 -3.52
CA MET A 249 1.74 -23.76 -4.35
C MET A 249 1.02 -25.10 -4.17
N THR A 250 1.76 -26.18 -3.93
CA THR A 250 1.20 -27.50 -3.60
C THR A 250 0.51 -27.50 -2.23
N ILE A 251 1.13 -26.89 -1.21
CA ILE A 251 0.59 -26.81 0.16
C ILE A 251 -0.66 -25.92 0.22
N LEU A 252 -0.61 -24.74 -0.39
CA LEU A 252 -1.73 -23.80 -0.42
C LEU A 252 -2.86 -24.26 -1.36
N GLY A 253 -2.55 -25.19 -2.27
CA GLY A 253 -3.48 -25.70 -3.27
C GLY A 253 -3.80 -24.67 -4.35
N LYS A 254 -4.78 -25.01 -5.20
CA LYS A 254 -5.18 -24.14 -6.32
C LYS A 254 -5.65 -22.78 -5.82
N SER A 255 -5.10 -21.72 -6.41
CA SER A 255 -5.56 -20.36 -6.14
C SER A 255 -7.03 -20.20 -6.53
N THR A 256 -7.77 -19.42 -5.77
CA THR A 256 -9.10 -19.03 -6.22
C THR A 256 -8.91 -18.18 -7.47
N ARG A 257 -9.62 -18.53 -8.55
CA ARG A 257 -9.62 -17.77 -9.80
C ARG A 257 -10.96 -17.05 -9.91
N PRO A 258 -11.16 -15.96 -9.14
CA PRO A 258 -12.45 -15.26 -9.10
C PRO A 258 -12.75 -14.54 -10.42
N LEU A 259 -11.72 -14.19 -11.19
CA LEU A 259 -11.85 -13.55 -12.49
C LEU A 259 -12.14 -14.60 -13.55
N LYS A 260 -13.25 -14.38 -14.26
CA LYS A 260 -13.76 -15.26 -15.31
C LYS A 260 -14.17 -14.43 -16.52
N SER A 261 -14.02 -15.00 -17.71
CA SER A 261 -14.57 -14.44 -18.94
C SER A 261 -16.10 -14.58 -18.96
N GLY A 262 -16.75 -13.95 -19.96
CA GLY A 262 -18.21 -14.03 -20.14
C GLY A 262 -18.73 -15.46 -20.36
N ASP A 263 -17.87 -16.37 -20.80
CA ASP A 263 -18.15 -17.80 -20.93
C ASP A 263 -17.98 -18.61 -19.62
N GLY A 264 -17.60 -17.96 -18.51
CA GLY A 264 -17.41 -18.59 -17.20
C GLY A 264 -16.06 -19.28 -16.98
N THR A 265 -15.16 -19.24 -17.96
CA THR A 265 -13.81 -19.81 -17.85
C THR A 265 -12.86 -18.85 -17.13
N SER A 266 -11.98 -19.38 -16.30
CA SER A 266 -10.92 -18.62 -15.64
C SER A 266 -9.69 -18.44 -16.53
N PHE A 267 -8.96 -17.35 -16.33
CA PHE A 267 -7.71 -17.07 -17.05
C PHE A 267 -6.53 -17.81 -16.40
N ALA A 268 -5.85 -18.65 -17.16
CA ALA A 268 -4.69 -19.43 -16.72
C ALA A 268 -3.42 -18.56 -16.61
N CYS A 269 -3.30 -17.50 -17.42
CA CYS A 269 -2.18 -16.57 -17.33
C CYS A 269 -2.12 -15.77 -16.02
N LEU A 270 -3.28 -15.61 -15.35
CA LEU A 270 -3.42 -14.91 -14.07
C LEU A 270 -3.27 -15.84 -12.86
N ASP A 271 -2.91 -17.11 -13.08
CA ASP A 271 -2.57 -18.01 -11.99
C ASP A 271 -1.18 -17.66 -11.45
N VAL A 272 -1.06 -17.59 -10.12
CA VAL A 272 0.21 -17.24 -9.44
C VAL A 272 1.33 -18.20 -9.82
N GLY A 273 1.01 -19.48 -10.10
CA GLY A 273 1.98 -20.44 -10.61
C GLY A 273 2.51 -20.05 -11.99
N THR A 274 1.62 -19.79 -12.96
CA THR A 274 2.00 -19.34 -14.31
C THR A 274 2.81 -18.04 -14.27
N MET A 275 2.41 -17.09 -13.44
CA MET A 275 3.16 -15.85 -13.20
C MET A 275 4.57 -16.16 -12.64
N GLY A 276 4.66 -17.09 -11.69
CA GLY A 276 5.93 -17.55 -11.15
C GLY A 276 6.88 -18.16 -12.18
N GLU A 277 6.38 -18.85 -13.22
CA GLU A 277 7.21 -19.40 -14.29
C GLU A 277 7.95 -18.31 -15.08
N VAL A 278 7.30 -17.16 -15.28
CA VAL A 278 7.88 -16.02 -16.03
C VAL A 278 9.15 -15.52 -15.34
N SER A 279 9.23 -15.63 -14.02
CA SER A 279 10.44 -15.35 -13.23
C SER A 279 11.64 -16.20 -13.68
N TYR A 280 11.41 -17.48 -13.98
CA TYR A 280 12.45 -18.38 -14.49
C TYR A 280 12.80 -18.05 -15.94
N PHE A 281 11.81 -17.70 -16.75
CA PHE A 281 11.99 -17.34 -18.15
C PHE A 281 12.86 -16.10 -18.32
N ILE A 282 12.66 -15.09 -17.47
CA ILE A 282 13.48 -13.87 -17.46
C ILE A 282 14.95 -14.19 -17.15
N ARG A 283 15.21 -15.12 -16.22
CA ARG A 283 16.57 -15.45 -15.77
C ARG A 283 17.33 -16.39 -16.69
N ASP A 284 16.63 -17.37 -17.29
CA ASP A 284 17.25 -18.38 -18.15
C ASP A 284 16.41 -18.62 -19.41
N PRO A 285 16.28 -17.60 -20.27
CA PRO A 285 15.40 -17.67 -21.44
C PRO A 285 15.83 -18.75 -22.45
N ASP A 286 17.13 -19.05 -22.51
CA ASP A 286 17.68 -20.10 -23.38
C ASP A 286 17.13 -21.47 -23.04
N ARG A 287 17.09 -21.80 -21.75
CA ARG A 287 16.58 -23.08 -21.26
C ARG A 287 15.08 -23.23 -21.44
N TYR A 288 14.35 -22.11 -21.42
CA TYR A 288 12.89 -22.10 -21.38
C TYR A 288 12.23 -21.55 -22.66
N LEU A 289 12.95 -21.43 -23.78
CA LEU A 289 12.45 -20.80 -24.99
C LEU A 289 11.13 -21.42 -25.52
N TYR A 290 11.00 -22.75 -25.43
CA TYR A 290 9.76 -23.43 -25.80
C TYR A 290 8.59 -23.03 -24.89
N GLN A 291 8.80 -23.03 -23.57
CA GLN A 291 7.81 -22.65 -22.57
C GLN A 291 7.43 -21.17 -22.70
N ILE A 292 8.40 -20.30 -22.98
CA ILE A 292 8.16 -18.88 -23.28
C ILE A 292 7.18 -18.74 -24.44
N ARG A 293 7.41 -19.47 -25.54
CA ARG A 293 6.50 -19.47 -26.71
C ARG A 293 5.11 -19.98 -26.35
N CYS A 294 5.02 -21.09 -25.60
CA CYS A 294 3.74 -21.63 -25.16
C CYS A 294 2.96 -20.64 -24.27
N THR A 295 3.62 -20.04 -23.29
CA THR A 295 2.99 -19.07 -22.37
C THR A 295 2.61 -17.78 -23.10
N TYR A 296 3.41 -17.35 -24.08
CA TYR A 296 3.04 -16.22 -24.94
C TYR A 296 1.81 -16.53 -25.80
N SER A 297 1.75 -17.70 -26.44
CA SER A 297 0.56 -18.12 -27.20
C SER A 297 -0.69 -18.24 -26.31
N LEU A 298 -0.54 -18.69 -25.06
CA LEU A 298 -1.63 -18.68 -24.08
C LEU A 298 -2.15 -17.25 -23.84
N LEU A 299 -1.26 -16.29 -23.62
CA LEU A 299 -1.63 -14.88 -23.46
C LEU A 299 -2.34 -14.34 -24.69
N GLN A 300 -1.81 -14.59 -25.90
CA GLN A 300 -2.45 -14.17 -27.15
C GLN A 300 -3.86 -14.75 -27.32
N HIS A 301 -4.12 -15.95 -26.79
CA HIS A 301 -5.43 -16.58 -26.83
C HIS A 301 -6.39 -16.07 -25.74
N GLU A 302 -5.90 -15.83 -24.53
CA GLU A 302 -6.73 -15.37 -23.39
C GLU A 302 -7.01 -13.86 -23.43
N HIS A 303 -6.10 -13.06 -23.98
CA HIS A 303 -6.20 -11.61 -24.00
C HIS A 303 -7.47 -11.10 -24.71
N PRO A 304 -7.84 -11.56 -25.93
CA PRO A 304 -9.08 -11.16 -26.58
C PRO A 304 -10.35 -11.53 -25.80
N ARG A 305 -10.28 -12.51 -24.89
CA ARG A 305 -11.39 -12.91 -24.01
C ARG A 305 -11.45 -12.10 -22.73
N LEU A 306 -10.31 -11.52 -22.31
CA LEU A 306 -10.19 -10.66 -21.16
C LEU A 306 -10.74 -9.27 -21.45
N ILE A 307 -10.41 -8.68 -22.61
CA ILE A 307 -10.81 -7.31 -22.97
C ILE A 307 -12.32 -7.06 -22.80
N PRO A 308 -13.24 -7.87 -23.36
CA PRO A 308 -14.68 -7.62 -23.20
C PRO A 308 -15.14 -7.75 -21.74
N ALA A 309 -14.52 -8.65 -20.96
CA ALA A 309 -14.84 -8.80 -19.54
C ALA A 309 -14.39 -7.58 -18.73
N VAL A 310 -13.23 -7.02 -19.07
CA VAL A 310 -12.72 -5.77 -18.48
C VAL A 310 -13.63 -4.60 -18.83
N GLU A 311 -13.97 -4.43 -20.11
CA GLU A 311 -14.87 -3.37 -20.57
C GLU A 311 -16.23 -3.43 -19.89
N ALA A 312 -16.83 -4.62 -19.80
CA ALA A 312 -18.10 -4.82 -19.12
C ALA A 312 -18.00 -4.50 -17.61
N ALA A 313 -16.94 -4.97 -16.93
CA ALA A 313 -16.74 -4.69 -15.51
C ALA A 313 -16.52 -3.20 -15.24
N VAL A 314 -15.73 -2.52 -16.07
CA VAL A 314 -15.48 -1.08 -15.96
C VAL A 314 -16.73 -0.27 -16.28
N ALA A 315 -17.49 -0.63 -17.32
CA ALA A 315 -18.75 0.03 -17.65
C ALA A 315 -19.74 -0.08 -16.48
N ASN A 316 -19.87 -1.28 -15.89
CA ASN A 316 -20.71 -1.49 -14.71
C ASN A 316 -20.25 -0.67 -13.51
N ALA A 317 -18.94 -0.59 -13.27
CA ALA A 317 -18.35 0.20 -12.18
C ALA A 317 -18.56 1.72 -12.33
N LYS A 318 -18.66 2.22 -13.57
CA LYS A 318 -18.84 3.65 -13.87
C LYS A 318 -20.30 4.12 -13.76
N ARG A 319 -21.27 3.21 -13.63
CA ARG A 319 -22.68 3.61 -13.48
C ARG A 319 -22.90 4.42 -12.20
N PRO A 320 -23.73 5.47 -12.22
CA PRO A 320 -24.03 6.26 -11.02
C PRO A 320 -24.52 5.39 -9.85
N GLU A 321 -25.36 4.41 -10.14
CA GLU A 321 -25.97 3.46 -9.20
C GLU A 321 -25.11 2.22 -8.89
N ALA A 322 -23.87 2.16 -9.38
CA ALA A 322 -22.98 1.01 -9.16
C ALA A 322 -22.72 0.80 -7.66
N THR A 323 -22.93 -0.44 -7.22
CA THR A 323 -22.60 -0.90 -5.87
C THR A 323 -21.10 -0.86 -5.61
N SER A 324 -20.70 -0.84 -4.34
CA SER A 324 -19.27 -0.92 -3.95
C SER A 324 -18.60 -2.20 -4.46
N LEU A 325 -19.35 -3.30 -4.55
CA LEU A 325 -18.87 -4.56 -5.09
C LEU A 325 -18.60 -4.46 -6.60
N GLU A 326 -19.51 -3.89 -7.38
CA GLU A 326 -19.32 -3.69 -8.82
C GLU A 326 -18.12 -2.79 -9.12
N ARG A 327 -17.95 -1.70 -8.34
CA ARG A 327 -16.79 -0.81 -8.45
C ARG A 327 -15.48 -1.55 -8.19
N ARG A 328 -15.40 -2.34 -7.10
CA ARG A 328 -14.26 -3.19 -6.78
C ARG A 328 -13.96 -4.22 -7.85
N TRP A 329 -14.99 -4.79 -8.47
CA TRP A 329 -14.81 -5.71 -9.60
C TRP A 329 -14.19 -5.01 -10.81
N GLY A 330 -14.65 -3.80 -11.15
CA GLY A 330 -14.03 -2.99 -12.21
C GLY A 330 -12.53 -2.78 -11.97
N ILE A 331 -12.16 -2.37 -10.75
CA ILE A 331 -10.74 -2.19 -10.36
C ILE A 331 -9.95 -3.50 -10.53
N ARG A 332 -10.50 -4.63 -10.08
CA ARG A 332 -9.83 -5.94 -10.17
C ARG A 332 -9.62 -6.40 -11.61
N PHE A 333 -10.60 -6.20 -12.49
CA PHE A 333 -10.45 -6.51 -13.91
C PHE A 333 -9.43 -5.58 -14.58
N GLN A 334 -9.37 -4.30 -14.21
CA GLN A 334 -8.31 -3.40 -14.69
C GLN A 334 -6.92 -3.88 -14.24
N ALA A 335 -6.75 -4.26 -12.96
CA ALA A 335 -5.49 -4.81 -12.46
C ALA A 335 -5.11 -6.13 -13.16
N ALA A 336 -6.09 -6.99 -13.44
CA ALA A 336 -5.88 -8.22 -14.20
C ALA A 336 -5.36 -7.94 -15.62
N HIS A 337 -5.96 -6.96 -16.32
CA HIS A 337 -5.50 -6.52 -17.62
C HIS A 337 -4.06 -5.96 -17.56
N ALA A 338 -3.73 -5.20 -16.52
CA ALA A 338 -2.39 -4.69 -16.26
C ALA A 338 -1.35 -5.82 -16.14
N VAL A 339 -1.69 -6.89 -15.41
CA VAL A 339 -0.83 -8.07 -15.26
C VAL A 339 -0.70 -8.82 -16.59
N THR A 340 -1.79 -9.04 -17.31
CA THR A 340 -1.74 -9.69 -18.63
C THR A 340 -0.83 -8.94 -19.61
N LEU A 341 -0.95 -7.60 -19.69
CA LEU A 341 -0.07 -6.77 -20.51
C LEU A 341 1.39 -6.82 -20.05
N THR A 342 1.62 -6.79 -18.73
CA THR A 342 2.96 -6.96 -18.14
C THR A 342 3.62 -8.24 -18.63
N LEU A 343 2.92 -9.37 -18.51
CA LEU A 343 3.43 -10.67 -18.95
C LEU A 343 3.66 -10.69 -20.47
N ALA A 344 2.72 -10.16 -21.25
CA ALA A 344 2.81 -10.13 -22.70
C ALA A 344 4.03 -9.33 -23.18
N ILE A 345 4.29 -8.16 -22.61
CA ILE A 345 5.43 -7.31 -22.97
C ILE A 345 6.75 -7.99 -22.61
N ILE A 346 6.87 -8.57 -21.41
CA ILE A 346 8.08 -9.29 -20.99
C ILE A 346 8.40 -10.43 -21.97
N LEU A 347 7.43 -11.31 -22.21
CA LEU A 347 7.66 -12.49 -23.07
C LEU A 347 7.90 -12.09 -24.52
N ASN A 348 7.16 -11.10 -25.03
CA ASN A 348 7.38 -10.54 -26.36
C ASN A 348 8.80 -9.98 -26.48
N ARG A 349 9.26 -9.19 -25.50
CA ARG A 349 10.61 -8.60 -25.50
C ARG A 349 11.70 -9.66 -25.47
N ILE A 350 11.53 -10.71 -24.65
CA ILE A 350 12.47 -11.83 -24.63
C ILE A 350 12.50 -12.52 -25.99
N MET A 351 11.36 -12.84 -26.60
CA MET A 351 11.35 -13.53 -27.91
C MET A 351 11.94 -12.69 -29.04
N GLN A 352 11.74 -11.37 -29.05
CA GLN A 352 12.39 -10.47 -30.01
C GLN A 352 13.93 -10.56 -29.96
N SER A 353 14.49 -10.97 -28.83
CA SER A 353 15.94 -11.18 -28.74
C SER A 353 16.41 -12.42 -29.50
N TYR A 354 15.52 -13.38 -29.78
CA TYR A 354 15.79 -14.65 -30.46
C TYR A 354 15.28 -14.71 -31.90
N ASP A 355 14.27 -13.91 -32.23
CA ASP A 355 13.57 -13.96 -33.51
C ASP A 355 13.30 -12.54 -34.00
N ASP A 356 13.73 -12.25 -35.24
CA ASP A 356 13.50 -10.94 -35.87
C ASP A 356 12.16 -10.90 -36.62
N ASP A 357 11.11 -11.41 -35.98
CA ASP A 357 9.76 -11.46 -36.54
C ASP A 357 9.08 -10.08 -36.47
N THR A 358 8.62 -9.62 -37.63
CA THR A 358 7.85 -8.36 -37.74
C THR A 358 6.55 -8.44 -36.93
N ALA A 359 5.93 -9.61 -36.79
CA ALA A 359 4.74 -9.78 -35.98
C ALA A 359 5.00 -9.50 -34.50
N LEU A 360 6.16 -9.88 -33.96
CA LEU A 360 6.54 -9.58 -32.58
C LEU A 360 6.71 -8.08 -32.34
N ARG A 361 7.26 -7.34 -33.31
CA ARG A 361 7.39 -5.88 -33.24
C ARG A 361 6.02 -5.19 -33.27
N LEU A 362 5.13 -5.63 -34.15
CA LEU A 362 3.75 -5.11 -34.21
C LEU A 362 2.97 -5.41 -32.93
N ASP A 363 3.15 -6.60 -32.35
CA ASP A 363 2.57 -6.94 -31.06
C ASP A 363 3.10 -6.02 -29.95
N ALA A 364 4.38 -5.68 -29.94
CA ALA A 364 4.97 -4.76 -28.95
C ALA A 364 4.37 -3.35 -29.04
N GLU A 365 4.23 -2.79 -30.24
CA GLU A 365 3.56 -1.50 -30.46
C GLU A 365 2.10 -1.55 -29.99
N ARG A 366 1.37 -2.62 -30.33
CA ARG A 366 -0.01 -2.83 -29.87
C ARG A 366 -0.10 -2.86 -28.34
N TYR A 367 0.77 -3.62 -27.67
CA TYR A 367 0.76 -3.68 -26.20
C TYR A 367 1.14 -2.34 -25.57
N CYS A 368 2.06 -1.58 -26.18
CA CYS A 368 2.37 -0.21 -25.76
C CYS A 368 1.14 0.69 -25.83
N ASP A 369 0.39 0.64 -26.94
CA ASP A 369 -0.84 1.41 -27.11
C ASP A 369 -1.90 1.01 -26.09
N GLU A 370 -2.10 -0.28 -25.88
CA GLU A 370 -3.07 -0.80 -24.91
C GLU A 370 -2.71 -0.43 -23.46
N VAL A 371 -1.43 -0.45 -23.07
CA VAL A 371 -0.98 0.01 -21.75
C VAL A 371 -1.29 1.49 -21.55
N ILE A 372 -1.05 2.33 -22.57
CA ILE A 372 -1.32 3.76 -22.51
C ILE A 372 -2.84 4.00 -22.36
N GLU A 373 -3.67 3.34 -23.15
CA GLU A 373 -5.11 3.49 -23.07
C GLU A 373 -5.69 2.93 -21.76
N LEU A 374 -5.16 1.81 -21.26
CA LEU A 374 -5.52 1.27 -19.95
C LEU A 374 -5.16 2.25 -18.84
N ALA A 375 -3.95 2.83 -18.86
CA ALA A 375 -3.50 3.81 -17.87
C ALA A 375 -4.36 5.09 -17.90
N LYS A 376 -4.73 5.61 -19.07
CA LYS A 376 -5.67 6.74 -19.20
C LYS A 376 -7.04 6.36 -18.66
N SER A 377 -7.54 5.19 -19.02
CA SER A 377 -8.83 4.69 -18.56
C SER A 377 -8.87 4.45 -17.05
N ALA A 378 -7.78 4.02 -16.42
CA ALA A 378 -7.71 3.78 -14.98
C ALA A 378 -7.50 5.07 -14.14
N SER A 379 -7.19 6.20 -14.78
CA SER A 379 -6.86 7.45 -14.08
C SER A 379 -7.94 7.95 -13.11
N PHE A 380 -9.22 7.66 -13.36
CA PHE A 380 -10.32 8.02 -12.46
C PHE A 380 -10.32 7.26 -11.12
N ASN A 381 -9.55 6.17 -11.03
CA ASN A 381 -9.38 5.35 -9.82
C ASN A 381 -8.07 5.66 -9.06
N ARG A 382 -7.38 6.75 -9.39
CA ARG A 382 -6.20 7.18 -8.62
C ARG A 382 -6.59 7.68 -7.22
N PRO A 383 -5.72 7.53 -6.20
CA PRO A 383 -4.35 7.01 -6.29
C PRO A 383 -4.21 5.50 -6.13
N ILE A 384 -4.83 4.88 -5.13
CA ILE A 384 -4.58 3.48 -4.74
C ILE A 384 -5.14 2.50 -5.77
N ALA A 385 -6.40 2.66 -6.18
CA ALA A 385 -7.06 1.66 -7.02
C ALA A 385 -6.48 1.58 -8.44
N ALA A 386 -5.72 2.59 -8.86
CA ALA A 386 -5.00 2.60 -10.13
C ALA A 386 -3.49 2.31 -9.99
N SER A 387 -2.97 2.02 -8.80
CA SER A 387 -1.52 1.82 -8.57
C SER A 387 -0.93 0.69 -9.41
N SER A 388 -1.73 -0.35 -9.71
CA SER A 388 -1.34 -1.47 -10.59
C SER A 388 -0.90 -1.07 -12.01
N MET A 389 -1.19 0.16 -12.46
CA MET A 389 -0.73 0.67 -13.77
C MET A 389 0.76 0.96 -13.82
N ALA A 390 1.40 1.21 -12.67
CA ALA A 390 2.82 1.57 -12.63
C ALA A 390 3.71 0.47 -13.23
N THR A 391 3.41 -0.81 -12.96
CA THR A 391 4.19 -1.96 -13.43
C THR A 391 4.20 -2.10 -14.96
N PRO A 392 3.05 -2.23 -15.67
CA PRO A 392 3.06 -2.33 -17.12
C PRO A 392 3.60 -1.07 -17.79
N LEU A 393 3.37 0.14 -17.24
CA LEU A 393 3.97 1.37 -17.77
C LEU A 393 5.50 1.34 -17.67
N SER A 394 6.04 0.92 -16.52
CA SER A 394 7.49 0.83 -16.29
C SER A 394 8.15 -0.17 -17.24
N ILE A 395 7.51 -1.32 -17.46
CA ILE A 395 8.01 -2.37 -18.34
C ILE A 395 7.88 -1.98 -19.81
N ALA A 396 6.76 -1.36 -20.23
CA ALA A 396 6.62 -0.82 -21.57
C ALA A 396 7.68 0.26 -21.84
N TYR A 397 7.88 1.18 -20.90
CA TYR A 397 8.89 2.24 -21.03
C TYR A 397 10.32 1.69 -21.15
N ALA A 398 10.62 0.61 -20.43
CA ALA A 398 11.90 -0.09 -20.50
C ALA A 398 12.08 -0.89 -21.80
N SER A 399 11.00 -1.46 -22.34
CA SER A 399 11.02 -2.39 -23.48
C SER A 399 10.99 -1.67 -24.83
N MET A 400 10.33 -0.50 -24.91
CA MET A 400 10.16 0.22 -26.16
C MET A 400 11.38 1.09 -26.48
N GLY A 401 11.70 1.18 -27.77
CA GLY A 401 12.65 2.14 -28.33
C GLY A 401 12.13 3.57 -28.22
N ASP A 402 12.00 4.27 -29.35
CA ASP A 402 11.47 5.65 -29.37
C ASP A 402 9.94 5.71 -29.48
N TYR A 403 9.30 4.61 -29.90
CA TYR A 403 7.86 4.54 -30.07
C TYR A 403 7.11 4.91 -28.79
N ARG A 404 6.35 6.02 -28.84
CA ARG A 404 5.55 6.61 -27.74
C ARG A 404 6.29 6.74 -26.39
N LYS A 405 7.62 6.74 -26.39
CA LYS A 405 8.44 6.74 -25.18
C LYS A 405 8.19 7.97 -24.29
N SER A 406 7.96 9.13 -24.89
CA SER A 406 7.64 10.38 -24.20
C SER A 406 6.29 10.33 -23.47
N GLU A 407 5.28 9.70 -24.08
CA GLU A 407 3.94 9.56 -23.50
C GLU A 407 3.95 8.55 -22.35
N LEU A 408 4.61 7.41 -22.53
CA LEU A 408 4.85 6.44 -21.45
C LEU A 408 5.52 7.10 -20.24
N LYS A 409 6.58 7.89 -20.48
CA LYS A 409 7.28 8.62 -19.41
C LYS A 409 6.36 9.59 -18.70
N THR A 410 5.55 10.32 -19.45
CA THR A 410 4.60 11.31 -18.90
C THR A 410 3.59 10.63 -17.99
N LEU A 411 2.93 9.58 -18.47
CA LEU A 411 1.99 8.80 -17.67
C LEU A 411 2.66 8.19 -16.45
N LEU A 412 3.86 7.64 -16.59
CA LEU A 412 4.59 7.06 -15.46
C LEU A 412 4.89 8.10 -14.36
N MET A 413 5.29 9.31 -14.75
CA MET A 413 5.49 10.43 -13.82
C MET A 413 4.17 10.90 -13.18
N GLU A 414 3.06 10.87 -13.92
CA GLU A 414 1.74 11.16 -13.37
C GLU A 414 1.35 10.15 -12.28
N TYR A 415 1.52 8.85 -12.52
CA TYR A 415 1.26 7.81 -11.51
C TYR A 415 2.23 7.88 -10.34
N GLN A 416 3.51 8.20 -10.58
CA GLN A 416 4.50 8.40 -9.52
C GLN A 416 4.13 9.57 -8.59
N SER A 417 3.45 10.61 -9.11
CA SER A 417 3.04 11.76 -8.29
C SER A 417 2.03 11.41 -7.18
N ASP A 418 1.37 10.25 -7.26
CA ASP A 418 0.51 9.74 -6.18
C ASP A 418 1.33 9.16 -5.01
N PHE A 419 2.56 8.71 -5.29
CA PHE A 419 3.45 8.05 -4.34
C PHE A 419 4.85 8.69 -4.41
N PRO A 420 5.06 9.84 -3.76
CA PRO A 420 6.28 10.64 -3.94
C PRO A 420 7.61 9.93 -3.64
N GLY A 421 7.57 8.82 -2.90
CA GLY A 421 8.76 8.01 -2.61
C GLY A 421 9.09 6.95 -3.65
N MET A 422 8.31 6.83 -4.72
CA MET A 422 8.59 5.88 -5.79
C MET A 422 9.44 6.53 -6.89
N ASN A 423 10.29 5.75 -7.57
CA ASN A 423 11.11 6.21 -8.67
C ASN A 423 10.95 5.31 -9.90
N TYR A 424 9.72 5.17 -10.38
CA TYR A 424 9.39 4.24 -11.46
C TYR A 424 10.23 4.45 -12.73
N VAL A 425 10.55 5.70 -13.08
CA VAL A 425 11.40 5.99 -14.24
C VAL A 425 12.84 5.49 -14.02
N GLY A 426 13.37 5.62 -12.81
CA GLY A 426 14.67 5.07 -12.44
C GLY A 426 14.66 3.55 -12.43
N ASP A 427 13.62 2.95 -11.85
CA ASP A 427 13.47 1.49 -11.75
C ASP A 427 13.33 0.84 -13.14
N SER A 428 12.69 1.53 -14.11
CA SER A 428 12.67 1.10 -15.52
C SER A 428 14.05 0.97 -16.16
N ALA A 429 15.07 1.70 -15.69
CA ALA A 429 16.43 1.57 -16.23
C ALA A 429 17.05 0.21 -15.89
N VAL A 430 16.77 -0.31 -14.69
CA VAL A 430 17.19 -1.65 -14.25
C VAL A 430 16.53 -2.72 -15.11
N ILE A 431 15.22 -2.59 -15.35
CA ILE A 431 14.45 -3.49 -16.24
C ILE A 431 15.05 -3.48 -17.65
N LYS A 432 15.34 -2.29 -18.19
CA LYS A 432 15.93 -2.14 -19.53
C LYS A 432 17.29 -2.83 -19.64
N ALA A 433 18.16 -2.64 -18.65
CA ALA A 433 19.45 -3.32 -18.59
C ALA A 433 19.29 -4.85 -18.57
N GLY A 434 18.28 -5.36 -17.85
CA GLY A 434 17.91 -6.78 -17.86
C GLY A 434 17.64 -7.32 -19.26
N PHE A 435 16.82 -6.63 -20.07
CA PHE A 435 16.53 -7.04 -21.45
C PHE A 435 17.76 -6.95 -22.37
N GLU A 436 18.55 -5.88 -22.26
CA GLU A 436 19.78 -5.71 -23.03
C GLU A 436 20.81 -6.82 -22.74
N ASN A 437 20.84 -7.32 -21.51
CA ASN A 437 21.67 -8.45 -21.11
C ASN A 437 21.25 -9.75 -21.81
N VAL A 438 19.94 -10.02 -21.91
CA VAL A 438 19.41 -11.20 -22.63
C VAL A 438 19.81 -11.14 -24.11
N GLU A 439 19.61 -10.00 -24.77
CA GLU A 439 19.99 -9.82 -26.17
C GLU A 439 21.49 -10.02 -26.40
N ARG A 440 22.32 -9.45 -25.52
CA ARG A 440 23.77 -9.57 -25.61
C ARG A 440 24.21 -11.03 -25.48
N ARG A 441 23.63 -11.80 -24.56
CA ARG A 441 23.90 -13.24 -24.43
C ARG A 441 23.51 -14.01 -25.69
N ASN A 442 22.32 -13.76 -26.23
CA ASN A 442 21.90 -14.44 -27.44
C ASN A 442 22.81 -14.11 -28.63
N ARG A 443 23.18 -12.83 -28.83
CA ARG A 443 24.14 -12.42 -29.87
C ARG A 443 25.48 -13.13 -29.73
N ASN A 444 26.03 -13.21 -28.52
CA ASN A 444 27.29 -13.91 -28.27
C ASN A 444 27.18 -15.41 -28.59
N ARG A 445 26.06 -16.05 -28.23
CA ARG A 445 25.80 -17.46 -28.53
C ARG A 445 25.69 -17.73 -30.03
N VAL A 446 24.91 -16.93 -30.76
CA VAL A 446 24.77 -17.06 -32.22
C VAL A 446 26.13 -16.89 -32.89
N ARG A 447 26.90 -15.88 -32.49
CA ARG A 447 28.27 -15.66 -33.00
C ARG A 447 29.20 -16.85 -32.72
N LEU A 448 29.14 -17.43 -31.53
CA LEU A 448 29.90 -18.64 -31.19
C LEU A 448 29.53 -19.83 -32.08
N GLN A 449 28.22 -20.00 -32.35
CA GLN A 449 27.73 -21.07 -33.22
C GLN A 449 28.15 -20.87 -34.67
N GLU A 450 28.08 -19.64 -35.19
CA GLU A 450 28.57 -19.29 -36.53
C GLU A 450 30.09 -19.53 -36.67
N LEU A 451 30.88 -19.20 -35.64
CA LEU A 451 32.33 -19.46 -35.62
C LEU A 451 32.65 -20.96 -35.58
N GLN A 452 31.85 -21.75 -34.83
CA GLN A 452 31.92 -23.21 -34.81
C GLN A 452 31.61 -23.79 -36.19
N ASP A 453 30.52 -23.34 -36.82
CA ASP A 453 30.08 -23.82 -38.13
C ASP A 453 31.04 -23.40 -39.27
N ALA A 454 31.72 -22.26 -39.13
CA ALA A 454 32.71 -21.78 -40.09
C ALA A 454 34.10 -22.45 -39.98
N GLY A 455 34.32 -23.34 -39.01
CA GLY A 455 35.60 -24.04 -38.81
C GLY A 455 36.77 -23.14 -38.36
N ASN A 456 36.50 -21.88 -37.96
CA ASN A 456 37.50 -20.90 -37.51
C ASN A 456 37.72 -21.00 -35.99
N PHE A 457 38.21 -22.14 -35.51
CA PHE A 457 38.64 -22.28 -34.12
C PHE A 457 40.14 -21.92 -34.01
N ASN A 458 40.45 -20.65 -33.70
CA ASN A 458 41.77 -20.27 -33.20
C ASN A 458 41.69 -19.95 -31.70
N THR A 459 42.64 -20.51 -30.97
CA THR A 459 42.69 -20.74 -29.53
C THR A 459 42.86 -19.48 -28.67
N GLU A 460 42.22 -19.51 -27.50
CA GLU A 460 42.38 -18.63 -26.32
C GLU A 460 41.98 -17.14 -26.42
N SER A 461 42.34 -16.39 -27.46
CA SER A 461 42.02 -14.94 -27.50
C SER A 461 40.54 -14.65 -27.70
N ASP A 462 39.89 -15.40 -28.58
CA ASP A 462 38.46 -15.22 -28.89
C ASP A 462 37.59 -15.67 -27.71
N ILE A 463 38.04 -16.63 -26.91
CA ILE A 463 37.34 -17.08 -25.70
C ILE A 463 37.46 -16.02 -24.59
N MET A 464 38.61 -15.34 -24.44
CA MET A 464 38.77 -14.29 -23.42
C MET A 464 37.97 -13.02 -23.72
N GLU A 465 37.72 -12.67 -25.00
CA GLU A 465 36.82 -11.56 -25.37
C GLU A 465 35.32 -11.93 -25.23
N ILE A 466 34.98 -13.22 -25.30
CA ILE A 466 33.60 -13.72 -25.25
C ILE A 466 33.16 -14.11 -23.83
N VAL A 467 34.10 -14.48 -22.95
CA VAL A 467 33.88 -14.88 -21.54
C VAL A 467 34.07 -13.71 -20.57
N ASP A 468 33.87 -12.46 -21.02
CA ASP A 468 33.45 -11.41 -20.09
C ASP A 468 31.99 -11.66 -19.69
N ASP A 469 31.76 -12.80 -19.04
CA ASP A 469 30.62 -13.07 -18.19
C ASP A 469 30.75 -12.15 -16.98
N GLY A 470 30.49 -10.86 -17.21
CA GLY A 470 29.94 -9.99 -16.19
C GLY A 470 28.82 -10.77 -15.49
N PRO A 471 28.75 -10.67 -14.16
CA PRO A 471 28.22 -11.72 -13.29
C PRO A 471 26.95 -12.36 -13.86
N GLY A 472 27.02 -13.69 -14.01
CA GLY A 472 25.97 -14.53 -14.60
C GLY A 472 24.58 -14.11 -14.11
N CYS A 473 23.66 -13.94 -15.05
CA CYS A 473 22.30 -13.43 -14.89
C CYS A 473 21.98 -12.74 -13.56
N ILE A 474 22.57 -11.56 -13.33
CA ILE A 474 22.09 -10.65 -12.30
C ILE A 474 21.48 -9.46 -13.05
N ILE A 475 20.15 -9.40 -13.11
CA ILE A 475 19.44 -8.14 -13.32
C ILE A 475 19.86 -7.28 -12.12
N LEU A 476 20.86 -6.41 -12.16
CA LEU A 476 21.38 -5.79 -10.92
C LEU A 476 20.33 -5.06 -10.07
#